data_AF-A0AAU3PYE5-F1
#
_entry.id   AF-A0AAU3PYE5-F1
#
_cell.length_a   1.000
_cell.length_b   1.000
_cell.length_c   1.000
_cell.angle_alpha   90.00
_cell.angle_beta   90.00
_cell.angle_gamma   90.00
#
_symmetry.space_group_name_H-M   'P 1'
#
loop_
_entity.id
_entity.type
_entity.pdbx_description
1 polymer ?
#
loop_
_entity_poly.entity_id
_entity_poly.type
_entity_poly.pdbx_seq_one_letter_code
_entity_poly.pdbx_strand_id
1 'polypeptide(L)'
;MGDKMSSDDLLVDGAAIIAATNSLTGINQSLESGLRSVAADIEQLLQGGWIGEAADSFRTLYQEGRANFEQLMTEGSSIMAAVPTVVDTLTKSDNTHAGDMRTVQSSLDL
;
A
#
# COMPACT_ATOMS: atom_id res chain seq x y z
N MET A 1 7.05 5.68 40.43
CA MET A 1 6.48 4.98 39.26
C MET A 1 6.13 6.03 38.24
N GLY A 2 7.12 6.48 37.47
CA GLY A 2 6.92 7.31 36.29
C GLY A 2 7.38 6.47 35.13
N ASP A 3 6.44 5.95 34.37
CA ASP A 3 6.68 5.10 33.22
C ASP A 3 7.46 5.92 32.20
N LYS A 4 8.73 5.57 32.04
CA LYS A 4 9.65 6.23 31.12
C LYS A 4 9.31 5.64 29.76
N MET A 5 8.30 6.20 29.09
CA MET A 5 8.04 5.92 27.67
C MET A 5 9.36 6.19 26.94
N SER A 6 10.01 5.10 26.55
CA SER A 6 11.37 5.12 26.01
C SER A 6 11.33 5.92 24.72
N SER A 7 12.14 6.99 24.64
CA SER A 7 12.31 7.78 23.42
C SER A 7 12.91 6.97 22.26
N ASP A 8 13.23 5.69 22.49
CA ASP A 8 13.62 4.69 21.48
C ASP A 8 12.46 4.21 20.59
N ASP A 9 11.19 4.35 21.01
CA ASP A 9 10.04 3.80 20.27
C ASP A 9 9.59 4.65 19.06
N LEU A 10 10.27 5.77 18.80
CA LEU A 10 9.93 6.72 17.72
C LEU A 10 10.97 6.79 16.60
N LEU A 11 12.07 6.02 16.68
CA LEU A 11 12.96 5.82 15.53
C LEU A 11 12.23 4.90 14.54
N VAL A 12 11.39 5.52 13.71
CA VAL A 12 10.75 4.81 12.61
C VAL A 12 11.85 4.41 11.64
N ASP A 13 12.16 3.11 11.60
CA ASP A 13 13.17 2.55 10.71
C ASP A 13 12.72 2.76 9.25
N GLY A 14 13.31 3.77 8.60
CA GLY A 14 13.04 4.06 7.20
C GLY A 14 13.29 2.84 6.30
N ALA A 15 14.21 1.94 6.66
CA ALA A 15 14.43 0.70 5.92
C ALA A 15 13.25 -0.27 6.07
N ALA A 16 12.63 -0.34 7.24
CA ALA A 16 11.42 -1.14 7.46
C ALA A 16 10.22 -0.61 6.66
N ILE A 17 10.05 0.72 6.55
CA ILE A 17 8.99 1.28 5.70
C ILE A 17 9.26 1.00 4.22
N ILE A 18 10.51 1.17 3.75
CA ILE A 18 10.87 0.87 2.37
C ILE A 18 10.61 -0.62 2.06
N ALA A 19 10.99 -1.52 2.98
CA ALA A 19 10.72 -2.96 2.83
C ALA A 19 9.21 -3.26 2.76
N ALA A 20 8.41 -2.64 3.63
CA ALA A 20 6.95 -2.77 3.59
C ALA A 20 6.35 -2.23 2.28
N THR A 21 6.87 -1.10 1.77
CA THR A 21 6.43 -0.48 0.50
C THR A 21 6.71 -1.40 -0.68
N ASN A 22 7.91 -1.99 -0.73
CA ASN A 22 8.30 -2.92 -1.79
C ASN A 22 7.43 -4.19 -1.75
N SER A 23 7.14 -4.70 -0.55
CA SER A 23 6.25 -5.84 -0.36
C SER A 23 4.82 -5.53 -0.85
N LEU A 24 4.25 -4.40 -0.43
CA LEU A 24 2.93 -3.95 -0.87
C LEU A 24 2.87 -3.74 -2.40
N THR A 25 3.94 -3.21 -3.00
CA THR A 25 4.05 -3.06 -4.46
C THR A 25 4.00 -4.42 -5.16
N GLY A 26 4.76 -5.39 -4.67
CA GLY A 26 4.76 -6.75 -5.23
C GLY A 26 3.39 -7.44 -5.09
N ILE A 27 2.71 -7.26 -3.96
CA ILE A 27 1.36 -7.78 -3.74
C ILE A 27 0.37 -7.13 -4.72
N ASN A 28 0.39 -5.80 -4.88
CA ASN A 28 -0.53 -5.11 -5.78
C ASN A 28 -0.31 -5.51 -7.24
N GLN A 29 0.95 -5.64 -7.69
CA GLN A 29 1.27 -6.13 -9.03
C GLN A 29 0.79 -7.58 -9.25
N SER A 30 0.92 -8.43 -8.23
CA SER A 30 0.44 -9.81 -8.29
C SER A 30 -1.09 -9.88 -8.36
N LEU A 31 -1.79 -9.04 -7.58
CA LEU A 31 -3.24 -8.89 -7.63
C LEU A 31 -3.70 -8.39 -8.99
N GLU A 32 -3.05 -7.35 -9.53
CA GLU A 32 -3.37 -6.81 -10.85
C GLU A 32 -3.23 -7.87 -11.95
N SER A 33 -2.11 -8.59 -11.94
CA SER A 33 -1.84 -9.66 -12.91
C SER A 33 -2.85 -10.79 -12.78
N GLY A 34 -3.15 -11.23 -11.55
CA GLY A 34 -4.12 -12.29 -11.30
C GLY A 34 -5.53 -11.91 -11.76
N LEU A 35 -5.99 -10.71 -11.42
CA LEU A 35 -7.30 -10.21 -11.81
C LEU A 35 -7.42 -10.04 -13.34
N ARG A 36 -6.37 -9.54 -14.01
CA ARG A 36 -6.33 -9.47 -15.47
C ARG A 36 -6.40 -10.85 -16.12
N SER A 37 -5.71 -11.85 -15.56
CA SER A 37 -5.77 -13.23 -16.06
C SER A 37 -7.17 -13.82 -15.92
N VAL A 38 -7.78 -13.68 -14.74
CA VAL A 38 -9.14 -14.16 -14.48
C VAL A 38 -10.14 -13.48 -15.42
N ALA A 39 -10.00 -12.16 -15.63
CA ALA A 39 -10.85 -11.41 -16.55
C ALA A 39 -10.73 -11.95 -17.99
N ALA A 40 -9.51 -12.22 -18.46
CA ALA A 40 -9.27 -12.77 -19.78
C ALA A 40 -9.88 -14.19 -19.93
N ASP A 41 -9.70 -15.06 -18.94
CA ASP A 41 -10.26 -16.41 -18.95
C ASP A 41 -11.80 -16.39 -18.98
N ILE A 42 -12.41 -15.47 -18.23
CA ILE A 42 -13.87 -15.27 -18.21
C ILE A 42 -14.36 -14.76 -19.56
N GLU A 43 -13.69 -13.77 -20.15
CA GLU A 43 -14.05 -13.24 -21.46
C GLU A 43 -13.93 -14.33 -22.53
N GLN A 44 -12.89 -15.16 -22.48
CA GLN A 44 -12.73 -16.30 -23.37
C GLN A 44 -13.83 -17.34 -23.18
N LEU A 45 -14.22 -17.65 -21.95
CA LEU A 45 -15.31 -18.57 -21.63
C LEU A 45 -16.65 -18.08 -22.20
N LEU A 46 -16.95 -16.79 -22.01
CA LEU A 46 -18.19 -16.15 -22.49
C LEU A 46 -18.22 -16.01 -24.03
N GLN A 47 -17.06 -15.79 -24.66
CA GLN A 47 -16.94 -15.71 -26.13
C GLN A 47 -16.87 -17.10 -26.80
N GLY A 48 -16.40 -18.13 -26.07
CA GLY A 48 -16.21 -19.50 -26.55
C GLY A 48 -17.48 -20.30 -26.79
N GLY A 49 -18.66 -19.66 -26.74
CA GLY A 49 -19.95 -20.29 -27.01
C GLY A 49 -20.69 -20.76 -25.76
N TRP A 50 -20.27 -20.36 -24.56
CA TRP A 50 -21.07 -20.56 -23.36
C TRP A 50 -22.29 -19.61 -23.38
N ILE A 51 -23.47 -20.19 -23.61
CA ILE A 51 -24.73 -19.48 -23.79
C ILE A 51 -25.85 -20.07 -22.91
N GLY A 52 -26.88 -19.29 -22.65
CA GLY A 52 -28.05 -19.68 -21.83
C GLY A 52 -28.07 -19.01 -20.45
N GLU A 53 -29.12 -19.29 -19.68
CA GLU A 53 -29.43 -18.61 -18.41
C GLU A 53 -28.29 -18.64 -17.38
N ALA A 54 -27.52 -19.74 -17.34
CA ALA A 54 -26.35 -19.86 -16.49
C ALA A 54 -25.21 -18.92 -16.91
N ALA A 55 -24.97 -18.78 -18.22
CA ALA A 55 -23.95 -17.86 -18.76
C ALA A 55 -24.36 -16.39 -18.51
N ASP A 56 -25.65 -16.09 -18.62
CA ASP A 56 -26.19 -14.75 -18.35
C ASP A 56 -26.09 -14.41 -16.86
N SER A 57 -26.48 -15.32 -15.97
CA SER A 57 -26.33 -15.14 -14.51
C SER A 57 -24.88 -14.95 -14.10
N PHE A 58 -23.96 -15.72 -14.69
CA PHE A 58 -22.53 -15.57 -14.46
C PHE A 58 -22.01 -14.23 -14.97
N ARG A 59 -22.45 -13.78 -16.17
CA ARG A 59 -22.05 -12.49 -16.72
C ARG A 59 -22.46 -11.34 -15.81
N THR A 60 -23.67 -11.39 -15.24
CA THR A 60 -24.13 -10.39 -14.26
C THR A 60 -23.26 -10.40 -13.01
N LEU A 61 -23.03 -11.57 -12.40
CA LEU A 61 -22.17 -11.69 -11.21
C LEU A 61 -20.74 -11.20 -11.47
N TYR A 62 -20.18 -11.51 -12.64
CA TYR A 62 -18.85 -11.05 -13.03
C TYR A 62 -18.81 -9.53 -13.20
N GLN A 63 -19.81 -8.93 -13.85
CA GLN A 63 -19.87 -7.47 -14.02
C GLN A 63 -20.01 -6.74 -12.68
N GLU A 64 -20.82 -7.27 -11.76
CA GLU A 64 -20.96 -6.73 -10.40
C GLU A 64 -19.66 -6.86 -9.60
N GLY A 65 -18.99 -8.02 -9.68
CA GLY A 65 -17.70 -8.24 -9.01
C GLY A 65 -16.57 -7.40 -9.59
N ARG A 66 -16.54 -7.19 -10.91
CA ARG A 66 -15.49 -6.44 -11.62
C ARG A 66 -15.35 -5.02 -11.10
N ALA A 67 -16.45 -4.32 -10.86
CA ALA A 67 -16.41 -2.97 -10.30
C ALA A 67 -15.72 -2.94 -8.92
N ASN A 68 -16.01 -3.92 -8.06
CA ASN A 68 -15.39 -4.05 -6.74
C ASN A 68 -13.89 -4.36 -6.84
N PHE A 69 -13.48 -5.19 -7.81
CA PHE A 69 -12.06 -5.48 -8.05
C PHE A 69 -11.30 -4.25 -8.56
N GLU A 70 -11.88 -3.49 -9.48
CA GLU A 70 -11.30 -2.23 -9.99
C GLU A 70 -11.17 -1.19 -8.88
N GLN A 71 -12.17 -1.10 -7.98
CA GLN A 71 -12.11 -0.25 -6.80
C GLN A 71 -10.97 -0.66 -5.85
N LEU A 72 -10.87 -1.95 -5.51
CA LEU A 72 -9.81 -2.46 -4.62
C LEU A 72 -8.41 -2.17 -5.18
N MET A 73 -8.21 -2.34 -6.48
CA MET A 73 -6.96 -2.01 -7.17
C MET A 73 -6.64 -0.51 -7.09
N THR A 74 -7.66 0.35 -7.20
CA THR A 74 -7.52 1.80 -7.09
C THR A 74 -7.15 2.24 -5.67
N GLU A 75 -7.81 1.66 -4.67
CA GLU A 75 -7.54 1.92 -3.26
C GLU A 75 -6.13 1.45 -2.86
N GLY A 76 -5.74 0.23 -3.28
CA GLY A 76 -4.40 -0.30 -3.05
C GLY A 76 -3.32 0.58 -3.65
N SER A 77 -3.52 1.06 -4.89
CA SER A 77 -2.60 1.99 -5.55
C SER A 77 -2.50 3.34 -4.83
N SER A 78 -3.62 3.85 -4.30
CA SER A 78 -3.66 5.11 -3.55
C SER A 78 -2.92 5.01 -2.21
N ILE A 79 -3.08 3.91 -1.48
CA ILE A 79 -2.34 3.66 -0.23
C ILE A 79 -0.84 3.64 -0.50
N MET A 80 -0.40 2.94 -1.55
CA MET A 80 1.01 2.88 -1.93
C MET A 80 1.57 4.25 -2.33
N ALA A 81 0.79 5.06 -3.07
CA ALA A 81 1.19 6.41 -3.44
C ALA A 81 1.34 7.35 -2.22
N ALA A 82 0.66 7.06 -1.10
CA ALA A 82 0.78 7.83 0.13
C ALA A 82 2.04 7.47 0.95
N VAL A 83 2.61 6.28 0.77
CA VAL A 83 3.76 5.82 1.60
C VAL A 83 5.00 6.70 1.46
N PRO A 84 5.45 7.12 0.24
CA PRO A 84 6.58 8.04 0.10
C PRO A 84 6.38 9.36 0.85
N THR A 85 5.16 9.90 0.87
CA THR A 85 4.83 11.13 1.59
C THR A 85 4.95 10.97 3.10
N VAL A 86 4.53 9.82 3.64
CA VAL A 86 4.68 9.50 5.06
C VAL A 86 6.16 9.34 5.43
N VAL A 87 6.94 8.64 4.60
CA VAL A 87 8.39 8.46 4.78
C VAL A 87 9.13 9.80 4.75
N ASP A 88 8.83 10.67 3.79
CA ASP A 88 9.46 11.99 3.67
C ASP A 88 9.12 12.91 4.86
N THR A 89 7.87 12.84 5.35
CA THR A 89 7.45 13.57 6.56
C THR A 89 8.22 13.11 7.79
N LEU A 90 8.35 11.80 7.98
CA LEU A 90 9.10 11.23 9.10
C LEU A 90 10.60 11.55 9.01
N THR A 91 11.20 11.41 7.83
CA THR A 91 12.62 11.72 7.61
C THR A 91 12.92 13.20 7.86
N LYS A 92 12.04 14.11 7.45
CA LYS A 92 12.17 15.55 7.74
C LYS A 92 12.02 15.86 9.23
N SER A 93 11.08 15.20 9.90
CA SER A 93 10.89 15.31 11.36
C SER A 93 12.15 14.87 12.10
N ASP A 94 12.71 13.71 11.76
CA ASP A 94 13.92 13.18 12.40
C ASP A 94 15.14 14.08 12.17
N ASN A 95 15.33 14.60 10.96
CA ASN A 95 16.42 15.53 10.66
C ASN A 95 16.29 16.86 11.43
N THR A 96 15.06 17.32 11.65
CA THR A 96 14.79 18.56 12.41
C THR A 96 15.12 18.36 13.88
N HIS A 97 14.61 17.28 14.49
CA HIS A 97 14.89 16.98 15.91
C HIS A 97 16.37 16.63 16.16
N ALA A 98 17.04 15.94 15.23
CA ALA A 98 18.48 15.68 15.31
C ALA A 98 19.31 16.98 15.22
N GLY A 99 18.88 17.93 14.39
CA GLY A 99 19.48 19.26 14.29
C GLY A 99 19.32 20.07 15.57
N ASP A 100 18.13 20.05 16.17
CA ASP A 100 17.84 20.74 17.43
C ASP A 100 18.64 20.15 18.60
N MET A 101 18.76 18.82 18.70
CA MET A 101 19.57 18.18 19.73
C MET A 101 21.07 18.53 19.61
N ARG A 102 21.63 18.56 18.40
CA ARG A 102 23.04 18.97 18.19
C ARG A 102 23.28 20.44 18.56
N THR A 103 22.30 21.30 18.30
CA THR A 103 22.39 22.73 18.61
C THR A 103 22.33 22.96 20.12
N VAL A 104 21.43 22.28 20.82
CA VAL A 104 21.33 22.34 22.30
C VAL A 104 22.59 21.79 22.97
N GLN A 105 23.15 20.68 22.47
CA GLN A 105 24.36 20.08 23.02
C GLN A 105 25.59 20.98 22.81
N SER A 106 25.69 21.64 21.65
CA SER A 106 26.75 22.64 21.37
C SER A 106 26.62 23.89 22.25
N SER A 107 25.42 24.20 22.74
CA SER A 107 25.14 25.35 23.62
C SER A 107 25.46 25.07 25.10
N LEU A 108 25.59 23.79 25.47
CA LEU A 108 25.91 23.33 26.83
C LEU A 108 27.42 23.11 27.05
N ASP A 109 28.21 23.02 25.96
CA ASP A 109 29.67 22.89 25.97
C ASP A 109 30.42 24.25 25.87
N LEU A 110 29.70 25.37 25.93
CA LEU A 110 30.22 26.75 26.00
C LEU A 110 30.00 27.37 27.38
#